data_AF-A0A8T7HG15-F1
#
_entry.id   AF-A0A8T7HG15-F1
#
_cell.length_a   1.000
_cell.length_b   1.000
_cell.length_c   1.000
_cell.angle_alpha   90.00
_cell.angle_beta   90.00
_cell.angle_gamma   90.00
#
_symmetry.space_group_name_H-M   'P 1'
#
loop_
_entity.id
_entity.type
_entity.pdbx_description
1 polymer ?
#
loop_
_entity_poly.entity_id
_entity_poly.type
_entity_poly.pdbx_seq_one_letter_code
_entity_poly.pdbx_strand_id
1 'polypeptide(L)' 'MNYDDIQKLFLEKGFFFPSSEIYSDAPAGFWDYGPLGVNFRNKFIESWRKNIVRR' A
#
# COMPACT_ATOMS: atom_id res chain seq x y z
N MET A 1 -1.86 -19.34 5.05
CA MET A 1 -1.40 -18.13 4.34
C MET A 1 -0.50 -17.41 5.32
N ASN A 2 0.81 -17.46 5.08
CA ASN A 2 1.81 -16.82 5.93
C ASN A 2 1.92 -15.34 5.57
N TYR A 3 2.58 -14.54 6.42
CA TYR A 3 2.83 -13.13 6.17
C TYR A 3 3.53 -12.91 4.81
N ASP A 4 4.53 -13.72 4.50
CA ASP A 4 5.31 -13.64 3.26
C ASP A 4 4.44 -13.89 2.01
N ASP A 5 3.46 -14.80 2.11
CA ASP A 5 2.54 -15.11 1.03
C ASP A 5 1.66 -13.90 0.69
N ILE A 6 1.21 -13.18 1.73
CA ILE A 6 0.40 -11.97 1.59
C ILE A 6 1.27 -10.85 0.99
N GLN A 7 2.49 -10.69 1.49
CA GLN A 7 3.41 -9.67 0.99
C GLN A 7 3.68 -9.86 -0.52
N LYS A 8 3.95 -11.11 -0.93
CA LYS A 8 4.15 -11.47 -2.34
C LYS A 8 2.93 -11.17 -3.18
N LEU A 9 1.74 -11.58 -2.72
CA LEU A 9 0.49 -11.31 -3.42
C LEU A 9 0.26 -9.81 -3.64
N PHE A 10 0.50 -8.99 -2.62
CA PHE A 10 0.28 -7.55 -2.70
C PHE A 10 1.29 -6.86 -3.63
N LEU A 11 2.53 -7.34 -3.69
CA LEU A 11 3.54 -6.87 -4.61
C LEU A 11 3.18 -7.25 -6.06
N GLU A 12 2.82 -8.50 -6.32
CA GLU A 12 2.39 -8.99 -7.64
C GLU A 12 1.13 -8.29 -8.16
N LYS A 13 0.22 -7.90 -7.27
CA LYS A 13 -1.02 -7.19 -7.61
C LYS A 13 -0.84 -5.67 -7.67
N GLY A 14 0.33 -5.14 -7.32
CA GLY A 14 0.61 -3.71 -7.36
C GLY A 14 -0.15 -2.89 -6.32
N PHE A 15 -0.24 -3.41 -5.09
CA PHE A 15 -0.73 -2.66 -3.94
C PHE A 15 0.36 -1.79 -3.31
N PHE A 16 1.51 -2.37 -2.99
CA PHE A 16 2.64 -1.64 -2.43
C PHE A 16 3.96 -2.21 -2.93
N PHE A 17 4.95 -1.35 -3.08
CA PHE A 17 6.31 -1.66 -3.52
C PHE A 17 7.31 -1.10 -2.51
N PRO A 18 8.44 -1.79 -2.26
CA PRO A 18 9.54 -1.19 -1.50
C PRO A 18 10.01 0.07 -2.22
N SER A 19 10.13 1.19 -1.50
CA SER A 19 10.58 2.41 -2.14
C SER A 19 12.05 2.29 -2.56
N SER A 20 12.38 2.83 -3.72
CA SER A 20 13.74 2.84 -4.24
C SER A 20 14.35 1.43 -4.45
N GLU A 21 13.53 0.40 -4.68
CA GLU A 21 13.96 -1.00 -4.86
C GLU A 21 15.06 -1.18 -5.93
N ILE A 22 15.08 -0.33 -6.96
CA ILE A 22 16.10 -0.36 -8.02
C ILE A 22 17.48 0.13 -7.58
N TYR A 23 17.59 0.77 -6.41
CA TYR A 23 18.83 1.32 -5.88
C TYR A 23 19.40 0.40 -4.79
N SER A 24 20.71 0.18 -4.83
CA SER A 24 21.41 -0.72 -3.91
C SER A 24 21.35 -0.27 -2.44
N ASP A 25 21.18 1.03 -2.20
CA ASP A 25 21.07 1.63 -0.86
C ASP A 25 19.64 2.11 -0.57
N ALA A 26 18.63 1.34 -0.99
CA ALA A 26 17.23 1.67 -0.74
C ALA A 26 16.98 1.89 0.77
N PRO A 27 16.42 3.04 1.18
CA PRO A 27 16.17 3.32 2.58
C PRO A 27 15.11 2.36 3.14
N ALA A 28 15.47 1.63 4.19
CA ALA A 28 14.55 0.69 4.84
C ALA A 28 13.37 1.42 5.48
N GLY A 29 12.18 0.83 5.36
CA GLY A 29 10.95 1.33 5.99
C GLY A 29 10.06 2.21 5.11
N PHE A 30 10.49 2.54 3.89
CA PHE A 30 9.67 3.29 2.94
C PHE A 30 8.98 2.37 1.94
N TRP A 31 7.70 2.66 1.68
CA TRP A 31 6.86 1.90 0.77
C TRP A 31 6.06 2.83 -0.13
N ASP A 32 6.03 2.53 -1.42
CA ASP A 32 5.29 3.27 -2.42
C ASP A 32 3.99 2.53 -2.77
N TYR A 33 2.88 3.28 -2.82
CA TYR A 33 1.59 2.71 -3.19
C TYR A 33 1.49 2.54 -4.71
N GLY A 34 1.21 1.32 -5.16
CA GLY A 34 0.89 1.04 -6.56
C GLY A 34 -0.52 1.48 -6.95
N PRO A 35 -0.92 1.31 -8.22
CA PRO A 35 -2.21 1.78 -8.72
C PRO A 35 -3.43 1.24 -7.94
N LEU A 36 -3.41 -0.04 -7.58
CA LEU A 36 -4.47 -0.64 -6.75
C LEU A 36 -4.38 -0.19 -5.30
N GLY A 37 -3.17 0.02 -4.78
CA GLY A 37 -2.93 0.51 -3.43
C GLY A 37 -3.46 1.91 -3.20
N VAL A 38 -3.21 2.83 -4.13
CA VAL A 38 -3.73 4.21 -4.07
C VAL A 38 -5.26 4.20 -4.08
N ASN A 39 -5.87 3.41 -4.98
CA ASN A 39 -7.33 3.28 -5.04
C ASN A 39 -7.91 2.72 -3.73
N PHE A 40 -7.27 1.70 -3.16
CA PHE A 40 -7.68 1.12 -1.88
C PHE A 40 -7.57 2.15 -0.74
N ARG A 41 -6.43 2.82 -0.61
CA ARG A 41 -6.20 3.89 0.37
C ARG A 41 -7.24 5.00 0.26
N ASN A 42 -7.52 5.46 -0.96
CA ASN A 42 -8.50 6.52 -1.18
C ASN A 42 -9.91 6.09 -0.77
N LYS A 43 -10.33 4.86 -1.12
CA LYS A 43 -11.63 4.32 -0.67
C LYS A 43 -11.73 4.23 0.85
N PHE A 44 -10.66 3.81 1.51
CA PHE A 44 -10.61 3.75 2.97
C PHE A 44 -10.73 5.13 3.60
N ILE A 45 -9.96 6.12 3.13
CA ILE A 45 -10.00 7.50 3.61
C ILE A 45 -11.39 8.12 3.38
N GLU A 46 -11.99 7.90 2.22
CA GLU A 46 -13.35 8.40 1.91
C GLU A 46 -14.41 7.78 2.83
N SER A 47 -14.32 6.48 3.10
CA SER A 47 -15.19 5.81 4.08
C SER A 47 -15.02 6.42 5.47
N TRP A 48 -13.78 6.65 5.90
CA TRP A 48 -13.49 7.27 7.19
C TRP A 48 -14.05 8.70 7.28
N ARG A 49 -13.85 9.53 6.25
CA ARG A 49 -14.41 10.89 6.19
C ARG A 49 -15.93 10.91 6.30
N LYS A 50 -16.61 9.98 5.62
CA LYS A 50 -18.08 9.85 5.68
C LYS A 50 -18.57 9.47 7.07
N ASN A 51 -17.89 8.54 7.74
CA ASN A 51 -18.34 7.99 9.03
C ASN A 51 -17.99 8.85 10.24
N ILE A 52 -16.84 9.55 10.19
CA ILE A 52 -16.30 10.28 11.36
C ILE A 52 -16.51 11.79 11.24
N VAL A 53 -16.27 12.37 10.06
CA VAL A 53 -16.26 13.83 9.89
C VAL A 53 -17.63 14.38 9.49
N ARG A 54 -18.33 13.73 8.56
CA ARG A 54 -19.64 14.17 8.04
C ARG A 54 -20.84 13.70 8.88
N ARG A 55 -20.59 13.16 10.07
CA ARG A 55 -21.65 12.63 10.94
C ARG A 55 -22.33 13.74 11.74
#